data_AF-A0A8B6DY22-F1
#
_entry.id   AF-A0A8B6DY22-F1
#
_cell.length_a   1.000
_cell.length_b   1.000
_cell.length_c   1.000
_cell.angle_alpha   90.00
_cell.angle_beta   90.00
_cell.angle_gamma   90.00
#
_symmetry.space_group_name_H-M   'P 1'
#
loop_
_entity.id
_entity.type
_entity.pdbx_description
1 polymer ?
#
loop_
_entity_poly.entity_id
_entity_poly.type
_entity_poly.pdbx_seq_one_letter_code
_entity_poly.pdbx_strand_id
1 'polypeptide(L)'
;EKIQTQLKMSEVLTTNMDRDALNNDGFRLSVISSTVVLLEQFSAVYDNYPSYQEIFSPIKCQCGKLPVSNYPESLQKQIQRLVNNITDGMETKRKPLLMQKKKPPPLKMFEPKIEEVFDDRKKRKGGSKEINEKQKLVHKYKKEMKGAIREIRKDSYMIAQVQFQEQKEKDDERKRKVKQLYGLLANQEGDYRAMKRNKSHNENKEK
;
A
#
# COMPACT_ATOMS: atom_id res chain seq x y z
N GLU A 1 -20.49 53.86 -58.54
CA GLU A 1 -19.24 54.35 -59.14
C GLU A 1 -18.09 53.50 -58.64
N LYS A 2 -17.25 53.01 -59.56
CA LYS A 2 -16.13 52.11 -59.25
C LYS A 2 -15.02 52.93 -58.59
N ILE A 3 -14.75 52.70 -57.31
CA ILE A 3 -13.57 53.25 -56.64
C ILE A 3 -12.35 52.45 -57.13
N GLN A 4 -11.80 52.87 -58.27
CA GLN A 4 -10.36 52.86 -58.49
C GLN A 4 -9.80 53.85 -57.46
N THR A 5 -9.06 53.47 -56.43
CA THR A 5 -7.74 52.83 -56.52
C THR A 5 -7.46 52.13 -55.19
N GLN A 6 -7.29 50.80 -55.22
CA GLN A 6 -6.43 50.18 -54.20
C GLN A 6 -5.00 50.57 -54.59
N LEU A 7 -4.53 51.71 -54.08
CA LEU A 7 -3.10 52.04 -54.12
C LEU A 7 -2.34 50.84 -53.57
N LYS A 8 -1.29 50.40 -54.27
CA LYS A 8 -0.50 49.27 -53.80
C LYS A 8 0.15 49.68 -52.48
N MET A 9 0.25 48.76 -51.52
CA MET A 9 0.94 49.00 -50.24
C MET A 9 2.33 49.64 -50.43
N SER A 10 3.04 49.27 -51.50
CA SER A 10 4.33 49.83 -51.88
C SER A 10 4.29 51.33 -52.20
N GLU A 11 3.22 51.81 -52.82
CA GLU A 11 3.03 53.22 -53.21
C GLU A 11 2.63 54.07 -52.01
N VAL A 12 1.94 53.49 -51.02
CA VAL A 12 1.56 54.16 -49.77
C VAL A 12 2.77 54.37 -48.84
N LEU A 13 3.78 53.49 -48.91
CA LEU A 13 4.96 53.50 -48.04
C LEU A 13 6.17 54.25 -48.64
N THR A 14 6.09 54.74 -49.89
CA THR A 14 7.17 55.52 -50.49
C THR A 14 7.27 56.92 -49.89
N THR A 15 8.47 57.32 -49.47
CA THR A 15 8.77 58.59 -48.76
C THR A 15 8.74 59.84 -49.65
N ASN A 16 8.42 59.71 -50.94
CA ASN A 16 8.54 60.78 -51.95
C ASN A 16 7.17 61.32 -52.40
N MET A 17 6.23 61.54 -51.47
CA MET A 17 4.92 62.14 -51.80
C MET A 17 4.83 63.57 -51.26
N ASP A 18 4.42 64.51 -52.12
CA ASP A 18 4.19 65.91 -51.74
C ASP A 18 3.04 66.03 -50.73
N ARG A 19 3.13 66.96 -49.77
CA ARG A 19 2.14 67.11 -48.69
C ARG A 19 0.71 67.35 -49.19
N ASP A 20 0.56 68.00 -50.35
CA ASP A 20 -0.74 68.26 -50.95
C ASP A 20 -1.37 67.01 -51.58
N ALA A 21 -0.56 66.05 -52.03
CA ALA A 21 -1.03 64.75 -52.51
C ALA A 21 -1.55 63.85 -51.37
N LEU A 22 -1.09 64.07 -50.14
CA LEU A 22 -1.50 63.33 -48.93
C LEU A 22 -2.86 63.78 -48.36
N ASN A 23 -3.37 64.94 -48.77
CA ASN A 23 -4.62 65.51 -48.29
C ASN A 23 -5.86 65.04 -49.06
N ASN A 24 -5.71 64.06 -49.96
CA ASN A 24 -6.83 63.45 -50.67
C ASN A 24 -7.56 62.41 -49.80
N ASP A 25 -8.88 62.49 -49.71
CA ASP A 25 -9.70 61.50 -48.98
C ASP A 25 -9.56 60.09 -49.55
N GLY A 26 -9.32 59.95 -50.86
CA GLY A 26 -9.00 58.67 -51.49
C GLY A 26 -7.70 58.06 -50.95
N PHE A 27 -6.67 58.87 -50.72
CA PHE A 27 -5.41 58.42 -50.11
C PHE A 27 -5.64 58.02 -48.65
N ARG A 28 -6.36 58.83 -47.87
CA ARG A 28 -6.70 58.53 -46.47
C ARG A 28 -7.47 57.21 -46.33
N LEU A 29 -8.47 56.98 -47.18
CA LEU A 29 -9.24 55.73 -47.19
C LEU A 29 -8.37 54.54 -47.61
N SER A 30 -7.45 54.73 -48.56
CA SER A 30 -6.52 53.68 -49.00
C SER A 30 -5.55 53.26 -47.89
N VAL A 31 -5.04 54.22 -47.10
CA VAL A 31 -4.19 53.97 -45.94
C VAL A 31 -4.94 53.21 -44.86
N ILE A 32 -6.19 53.57 -44.59
CA ILE A 32 -7.01 52.87 -43.59
C ILE A 32 -7.32 51.44 -44.04
N SER A 33 -7.68 51.23 -45.32
CA SER A 33 -7.90 49.88 -45.84
C SER A 33 -6.63 49.02 -45.76
N SER A 34 -5.49 49.62 -46.10
CA SER A 34 -4.17 49.03 -46.02
C SER A 34 -3.79 48.60 -44.60
N THR A 35 -4.01 49.46 -43.60
CA THR A 35 -3.73 49.13 -42.20
C THR A 35 -4.66 48.07 -41.66
N VAL A 36 -5.94 48.06 -42.06
CA VAL A 36 -6.90 47.00 -41.69
C VAL A 36 -6.46 45.65 -42.25
N VAL A 37 -6.02 45.58 -43.51
CA VAL A 37 -5.52 44.33 -44.10
C VAL A 37 -4.25 43.84 -43.38
N LEU A 38 -3.32 44.74 -43.05
CA LEU A 38 -2.14 44.38 -42.27
C LEU A 38 -2.51 43.85 -40.89
N LEU A 39 -3.45 44.51 -40.19
CA LEU A 39 -3.90 44.08 -38.88
C LEU A 39 -4.60 42.71 -38.92
N GLU A 40 -5.34 42.41 -39.98
CA GLU A 40 -5.93 41.09 -40.20
C GLU A 40 -4.85 40.01 -40.38
N GLN A 41 -3.80 40.29 -41.16
CA GLN A 41 -2.65 39.38 -41.31
C GLN A 41 -1.89 39.20 -40.00
N PHE A 42 -1.66 40.28 -39.24
CA PHE A 42 -1.02 40.19 -37.93
C PHE A 42 -1.87 39.39 -36.94
N SER A 43 -3.19 39.58 -36.93
CA SER A 43 -4.12 38.79 -36.12
C SER A 43 -3.95 37.29 -36.39
N ALA A 44 -3.87 36.87 -37.66
CA ALA A 44 -3.64 35.47 -38.01
C ALA A 44 -2.27 34.93 -37.56
N VAL A 45 -1.20 35.73 -37.67
CA VAL A 45 0.16 35.31 -37.26
C VAL A 45 0.27 35.16 -35.74
N TYR A 46 -0.35 36.08 -34.99
CA TYR A 46 -0.27 36.11 -33.53
C TYR A 46 -1.31 35.23 -32.83
N ASP A 47 -2.19 34.57 -33.58
CA ASP A 47 -3.30 33.77 -33.06
C ASP A 47 -2.84 32.66 -32.09
N ASN A 48 -1.63 32.12 -32.26
CA ASN A 48 -1.11 31.05 -31.41
C ASN A 48 -0.51 31.53 -30.07
N TYR A 49 -0.38 32.84 -29.85
CA TYR A 49 0.26 33.37 -28.65
C TYR A 49 -0.74 33.57 -27.50
N PRO A 50 -0.36 33.26 -26.25
CA PRO A 50 -1.22 33.47 -25.09
C PRO A 50 -1.46 34.96 -24.79
N SER A 51 -0.63 35.86 -25.32
CA SER A 51 -0.72 37.32 -25.17
C SER A 51 -1.60 38.00 -26.24
N TYR A 52 -2.33 37.22 -27.03
CA TYR A 52 -3.18 37.72 -28.11
C TYR A 52 -4.22 38.73 -27.60
N GLN A 53 -4.85 38.42 -26.47
CA GLN A 53 -5.90 39.25 -25.88
C GLN A 53 -5.37 40.63 -25.49
N GLU A 54 -4.18 40.69 -24.90
CA GLU A 54 -3.55 41.92 -24.43
C GLU A 54 -3.09 42.82 -25.58
N ILE A 55 -2.63 42.23 -26.69
CA ILE A 55 -2.18 42.97 -27.88
C ILE A 55 -3.35 43.54 -28.67
N PHE A 56 -4.40 42.75 -28.90
CA PHE A 56 -5.52 43.14 -29.79
C PHE A 56 -6.69 43.82 -29.08
N SER A 57 -6.77 43.77 -27.75
CA SER A 57 -7.75 44.54 -26.95
C SER A 57 -7.77 46.05 -27.23
N PRO A 58 -6.62 46.77 -27.18
CA PRO A 58 -6.61 48.21 -27.50
C PRO A 58 -6.99 48.49 -28.96
N ILE A 59 -6.62 47.61 -29.89
CA ILE A 59 -6.93 47.74 -31.31
C ILE A 59 -8.44 47.61 -31.55
N LYS A 60 -9.09 46.61 -30.93
CA LYS A 60 -10.56 46.47 -30.95
C LYS A 60 -11.26 47.72 -30.41
N CYS A 61 -10.75 48.29 -29.32
CA CYS A 61 -11.28 49.53 -28.75
C CYS A 61 -11.13 50.72 -29.71
N GLN A 62 -9.98 50.84 -30.39
CA GLN A 62 -9.75 51.89 -31.38
C GLN A 62 -10.65 51.72 -32.61
N CYS A 63 -10.87 50.50 -33.11
CA CYS A 63 -11.80 50.24 -34.21
C CYS A 63 -13.23 50.67 -33.87
N GLY A 64 -13.67 50.53 -32.61
CA GLY A 64 -14.98 50.99 -32.15
C GLY A 64 -15.14 52.52 -32.05
N LYS A 65 -14.03 53.28 -32.01
CA LYS A 65 -14.04 54.75 -31.97
C LYS A 65 -14.04 55.38 -33.36
N LEU A 66 -13.84 54.60 -34.41
CA LEU A 66 -13.82 55.11 -35.78
C LEU A 66 -15.24 55.52 -36.22
N PRO A 67 -15.41 56.63 -36.95
CA PRO A 67 -16.69 57.02 -37.52
C PRO A 67 -17.03 56.15 -38.74
N VAL A 68 -17.36 54.88 -38.49
CA VAL A 68 -17.59 53.85 -39.52
C VAL A 68 -18.70 54.25 -40.50
N SER A 69 -19.67 55.04 -40.06
CA SER A 69 -20.78 55.56 -40.88
C SER A 69 -20.32 56.38 -42.10
N ASN A 70 -19.15 57.01 -42.01
CA ASN A 70 -18.65 57.93 -43.04
C ASN A 70 -17.77 57.21 -44.08
N TYR A 71 -17.56 55.90 -43.92
CA TYR A 71 -16.71 55.12 -44.80
C TYR A 71 -17.52 54.36 -45.87
N PRO A 72 -16.91 54.05 -47.03
CA PRO A 72 -17.52 53.18 -48.03
C PRO A 72 -17.87 51.80 -47.46
N GLU A 73 -18.97 51.20 -47.93
CA GLU A 73 -19.47 49.90 -47.44
C GLU A 73 -18.43 48.78 -47.45
N SER A 74 -17.50 48.80 -48.42
CA SER A 74 -16.41 47.82 -48.52
C SER A 74 -15.47 47.89 -47.31
N LEU A 75 -15.12 49.09 -46.88
CA LEU A 75 -14.22 49.32 -45.73
C LEU A 75 -14.94 49.04 -44.41
N GLN A 76 -16.23 49.38 -44.32
CA GLN A 76 -17.05 49.03 -43.15
C GLN A 76 -17.07 47.51 -42.92
N LYS A 77 -17.29 46.72 -43.99
CA LYS A 77 -17.27 45.25 -43.93
C LYS A 77 -15.89 44.70 -43.54
N GLN A 78 -14.80 45.30 -44.02
CA GLN A 78 -13.44 44.90 -43.64
C GLN A 78 -13.17 45.14 -42.14
N ILE A 79 -13.55 46.30 -41.61
CA ILE A 79 -13.40 46.63 -40.19
C ILE A 79 -14.24 45.67 -39.33
N GLN A 80 -15.49 45.39 -39.72
CA GLN A 80 -16.34 44.44 -39.00
C GLN A 80 -15.74 43.03 -38.99
N ARG A 81 -15.20 42.55 -40.12
CA ARG A 81 -14.51 41.25 -40.17
C ARG A 81 -13.31 41.20 -39.25
N LEU A 82 -12.48 42.23 -39.24
CA LEU A 82 -11.34 42.34 -38.34
C LEU A 82 -11.78 42.30 -36.87
N VAL A 83 -12.83 43.03 -36.51
CA VAL A 83 -13.35 43.04 -35.13
C VAL A 83 -13.83 41.64 -34.72
N ASN A 84 -14.55 40.94 -35.60
CA ASN A 84 -15.02 39.58 -35.34
C ASN A 84 -13.86 38.58 -35.22
N ASN A 85 -12.86 38.65 -36.11
CA ASN A 85 -11.68 37.79 -36.02
C ASN A 85 -10.91 38.01 -34.71
N ILE A 86 -10.80 39.27 -34.25
CA ILE A 86 -10.19 39.59 -32.97
C ILE A 86 -11.03 39.05 -31.81
N THR A 87 -12.35 39.18 -31.84
CA THR A 87 -13.21 38.66 -30.77
C THR A 87 -13.10 37.14 -30.64
N ASP A 88 -13.13 36.42 -31.76
CA ASP A 88 -13.09 34.96 -31.77
C ASP A 88 -11.72 34.44 -31.28
N GLY A 89 -10.63 35.14 -31.62
CA GLY A 89 -9.28 34.83 -31.12
C GLY A 89 -9.09 35.11 -29.62
N MET A 90 -9.85 36.05 -29.04
CA MET A 90 -9.76 36.36 -27.60
C MET A 90 -10.40 35.29 -26.71
N GLU A 91 -11.46 34.62 -27.17
CA GLU A 91 -12.25 33.70 -26.33
C GLU A 91 -11.58 32.33 -26.13
N THR A 92 -10.67 31.93 -27.01
CA THR A 92 -10.35 30.51 -27.18
C THR A 92 -9.11 30.01 -26.41
N LYS A 93 -8.27 30.87 -25.82
CA LYS A 93 -6.86 30.47 -25.56
C LYS A 93 -6.25 30.79 -24.19
N ARG A 94 -6.94 31.50 -23.30
CA ARG A 94 -6.33 31.93 -22.04
C ARG A 94 -6.29 30.80 -21.00
N LYS A 95 -5.09 30.25 -20.77
CA LYS A 95 -4.80 29.35 -19.64
C LYS A 95 -4.00 30.11 -18.58
N PRO A 96 -4.31 29.96 -17.29
CA PRO A 96 -3.52 30.55 -16.22
C PRO A 96 -2.10 29.97 -16.23
N LEU A 97 -1.11 30.80 -15.92
CA LEU A 97 0.26 30.35 -15.73
C LEU A 97 0.33 29.39 -14.54
N LEU A 98 0.83 28.18 -14.77
CA LEU A 98 1.05 27.20 -13.72
C LEU A 98 2.52 27.25 -13.30
N MET A 99 2.76 27.25 -11.99
CA MET A 99 4.12 27.12 -11.45
C MET A 99 4.74 25.81 -11.94
N GLN A 100 6.04 25.83 -12.25
CA GLN A 100 6.77 24.64 -12.71
C GLN A 100 6.64 23.50 -11.69
N LYS A 101 5.88 22.46 -12.04
CA LYS A 101 5.71 21.28 -11.19
C LYS A 101 6.92 20.36 -11.34
N LYS A 102 7.69 20.18 -10.26
CA LYS A 102 8.75 19.17 -10.20
C LYS A 102 8.12 17.80 -9.95
N LYS A 103 8.63 16.76 -10.63
CA LYS A 103 8.22 15.38 -10.36
C LYS A 103 8.70 14.98 -8.94
N PRO A 104 7.88 14.27 -8.14
CA PRO A 104 8.29 13.83 -6.82
C PRO A 104 9.48 12.86 -6.92
N PRO A 105 10.42 12.88 -5.96
CA PRO A 105 11.53 11.94 -5.95
C PRO A 105 11.03 10.50 -5.75
N PRO A 106 11.65 9.50 -6.39
CA PRO A 106 11.29 8.11 -6.20
C PRO A 106 11.59 7.64 -4.77
N LEU A 107 10.88 6.60 -4.34
CA LEU A 107 11.12 5.96 -3.04
C LEU A 107 12.51 5.33 -3.01
N LYS A 108 13.19 5.42 -1.87
CA LYS A 108 14.49 4.76 -1.67
C LYS A 108 14.30 3.24 -1.64
N MET A 109 14.98 2.54 -2.54
CA MET A 109 15.01 1.09 -2.56
C MET A 109 16.16 0.59 -1.68
N PHE A 110 15.90 -0.41 -0.83
CA PHE A 110 16.91 -1.06 0.00
C PHE A 110 17.17 -2.47 -0.50
N GLU A 111 18.43 -2.90 -0.42
CA GLU A 111 18.81 -4.25 -0.79
C GLU A 111 18.49 -5.24 0.35
N PRO A 112 17.86 -6.39 0.04
CA PRO A 112 17.53 -7.38 1.04
C PRO A 112 18.79 -8.11 1.52
N LYS A 113 18.89 -8.31 2.83
CA LYS A 113 20.00 -9.06 3.45
C LYS A 113 19.69 -10.55 3.46
N ILE A 114 20.08 -11.24 2.38
CA ILE A 114 19.85 -12.68 2.17
C ILE A 114 21.20 -13.41 2.17
N GLU A 115 21.24 -14.64 2.68
CA GLU A 115 22.40 -15.53 2.55
C GLU A 115 22.27 -16.33 1.24
N GLU A 116 23.33 -16.43 0.43
CA GLU A 116 23.30 -17.12 -0.88
C GLU A 116 22.95 -18.61 -0.78
N VAL A 117 23.39 -19.27 0.29
CA VAL A 117 23.10 -20.68 0.58
C VAL A 117 22.39 -20.77 1.92
N PHE A 118 21.07 -20.94 1.87
CA PHE A 118 20.22 -21.06 3.04
C PHE A 118 19.95 -22.53 3.39
N ASP A 119 20.40 -22.96 4.57
CA ASP A 119 20.19 -24.30 5.11
C ASP A 119 19.25 -24.24 6.33
N ASP A 120 17.99 -24.69 6.20
CA ASP A 120 17.01 -24.70 7.30
C ASP A 120 17.45 -25.50 8.54
N ARG A 121 18.24 -26.57 8.31
CA ARG A 121 18.76 -27.42 9.40
C ARG A 121 19.88 -26.75 10.18
N LYS A 122 20.53 -25.74 9.60
CA LYS A 122 21.62 -25.02 10.23
C LYS A 122 21.03 -23.86 11.01
N LYS A 123 21.27 -23.83 12.33
CA LYS A 123 20.90 -22.65 13.12
C LYS A 123 21.59 -21.43 12.53
N ARG A 124 20.82 -20.34 12.38
CA ARG A 124 21.24 -19.07 11.78
C ARG A 124 22.64 -18.69 12.27
N LYS A 125 23.57 -18.44 11.35
CA LYS A 125 24.96 -18.05 11.65
C LYS A 125 25.09 -16.56 12.03
N GLY A 126 24.04 -15.96 12.58
CA GLY A 126 24.08 -14.57 13.00
C GLY A 126 24.93 -14.42 14.25
N GLY A 127 26.12 -13.82 14.15
CA GLY A 127 26.98 -13.49 15.30
C GLY A 127 28.41 -14.05 15.18
N SER A 128 29.24 -13.77 16.18
CA SER A 128 30.61 -14.29 16.24
C SER A 128 30.62 -15.80 16.43
N LYS A 129 31.70 -16.46 15.97
CA LYS A 129 31.89 -17.92 16.09
C LYS A 129 31.74 -18.40 17.54
N GLU A 130 32.26 -17.63 18.48
CA GLU A 130 32.25 -17.94 19.91
C GLU A 130 30.83 -18.03 20.50
N ILE A 131 29.93 -17.10 20.12
CA ILE A 131 28.54 -17.10 20.59
C ILE A 131 27.81 -18.36 20.11
N ASN A 132 28.05 -18.74 18.85
CA ASN A 132 27.43 -19.93 18.26
C ASN A 132 27.90 -21.22 18.93
N GLU A 133 29.19 -21.33 19.27
CA GLU A 133 29.75 -22.47 19.99
C GLU A 133 29.19 -22.59 21.41
N LYS A 134 29.12 -21.46 22.14
CA LYS A 134 28.50 -21.40 23.47
C LYS A 134 27.05 -21.89 23.44
N GLN A 135 26.26 -21.42 22.48
CA GLN A 135 24.86 -21.86 22.33
C GLN A 135 24.74 -23.35 21.99
N LYS A 136 25.63 -23.86 21.13
CA LYS A 136 25.68 -25.30 20.78
C LYS A 136 25.97 -26.14 22.02
N LEU A 137 26.90 -25.69 22.87
CA LEU A 137 27.26 -26.38 24.11
C LEU A 137 26.10 -26.40 25.11
N VAL A 138 25.43 -25.26 25.32
CA VAL A 138 24.25 -25.15 26.18
C VAL A 138 23.12 -26.05 25.70
N HIS A 139 22.88 -26.14 24.39
CA HIS A 139 21.86 -27.00 23.84
C HIS A 139 22.15 -28.49 24.09
N LYS A 140 23.40 -28.92 23.89
CA LYS A 140 23.84 -30.29 24.21
C LYS A 140 23.63 -30.60 25.70
N TYR A 141 24.13 -29.73 26.58
CA TYR A 141 23.98 -29.90 28.03
C TYR A 141 22.51 -30.09 28.44
N LYS A 142 21.61 -29.22 27.98
CA LYS A 142 20.17 -29.31 28.29
C LYS A 142 19.53 -30.58 27.74
N LYS A 143 19.94 -31.04 26.56
CA LYS A 143 19.41 -32.26 25.93
C LYS A 143 19.83 -33.50 26.74
N GLU A 144 21.11 -33.61 27.07
CA GLU A 144 21.65 -34.72 27.85
C GLU A 144 21.04 -34.75 29.26
N MET A 145 21.00 -33.59 29.95
CA MET A 145 20.40 -33.47 31.28
C MET A 145 18.93 -33.92 31.28
N LYS A 146 18.14 -33.49 30.28
CA LYS A 146 16.73 -33.90 30.14
C LYS A 146 16.59 -35.39 29.80
N GLY A 147 17.56 -35.95 29.08
CA GLY A 147 17.64 -37.40 28.82
C GLY A 147 17.86 -38.17 30.12
N ALA A 148 18.92 -37.85 30.84
CA ALA A 148 19.29 -38.49 32.10
C ALA A 148 18.16 -38.44 33.14
N ILE A 149 17.53 -37.28 33.34
CA ILE A 149 16.40 -37.14 34.27
C ILE A 149 15.22 -38.04 33.88
N ARG A 150 14.97 -38.24 32.58
CA ARG A 150 13.88 -39.10 32.12
C ARG A 150 14.15 -40.57 32.41
N GLU A 151 15.38 -41.02 32.24
CA GLU A 151 15.76 -42.40 32.57
C GLU A 151 15.70 -42.63 34.08
N ILE A 152 16.25 -41.72 34.90
CA ILE A 152 16.15 -41.81 36.37
C ILE A 152 14.70 -41.93 36.85
N ARG A 153 13.77 -41.19 36.23
CA ARG A 153 12.34 -41.29 36.57
C ARG A 153 11.72 -42.62 36.19
N LYS A 154 12.08 -43.18 35.03
CA LYS A 154 11.61 -44.51 34.61
C LYS A 154 12.14 -45.59 35.55
N ASP A 155 13.43 -45.52 35.90
CA ASP A 155 14.06 -46.47 36.82
C ASP A 155 13.41 -46.40 38.19
N SER A 156 13.18 -45.19 38.72
CA SER A 156 12.49 -44.98 39.99
C SER A 156 11.08 -45.56 39.99
N TYR A 157 10.33 -45.37 38.89
CA TYR A 157 9.00 -45.95 38.74
C TYR A 157 9.06 -47.49 38.69
N MET A 158 10.01 -48.06 37.95
CA MET A 158 10.19 -49.50 37.85
C MET A 158 10.52 -50.12 39.23
N ILE A 159 11.44 -49.50 39.98
CA ILE A 159 11.79 -49.95 41.35
C ILE A 159 10.55 -49.89 42.25
N ALA A 160 9.79 -48.79 42.22
CA ALA A 160 8.58 -48.65 43.03
C ALA A 160 7.54 -49.72 42.69
N GLN A 161 7.36 -50.04 41.40
CA GLN A 161 6.42 -51.08 40.96
C GLN A 161 6.85 -52.47 41.45
N VAL A 162 8.14 -52.80 41.40
CA VAL A 162 8.67 -54.08 41.90
C VAL A 162 8.47 -54.17 43.42
N GLN A 163 8.85 -53.14 44.18
CA GLN A 163 8.66 -53.11 45.63
C GLN A 163 7.18 -53.24 46.02
N PHE A 164 6.28 -52.57 45.30
CA PHE A 164 4.85 -52.68 45.52
C PHE A 164 4.34 -54.10 45.29
N GLN A 165 4.78 -54.75 44.20
CA GLN A 165 4.39 -56.11 43.88
C GLN A 165 4.89 -57.11 44.95
N GLU A 166 6.14 -56.99 45.40
CA GLU A 166 6.69 -57.83 46.47
C GLU A 166 5.92 -57.66 47.80
N GLN A 167 5.58 -56.42 48.15
CA GLN A 167 4.82 -56.13 49.38
C GLN A 167 3.40 -56.72 49.29
N LYS A 168 2.75 -56.56 48.13
CA LYS A 168 1.42 -57.11 47.86
C LYS A 168 1.41 -58.63 47.97
N GLU A 169 2.40 -59.31 47.40
CA GLU A 169 2.54 -60.76 47.48
C GLU A 169 2.74 -61.24 48.92
N LYS A 170 3.61 -60.59 49.70
CA LYS A 170 3.82 -60.88 51.12
C LYS A 170 2.54 -60.70 51.94
N ASP A 171 1.77 -59.65 51.66
CA ASP A 171 0.52 -59.37 52.36
C ASP A 171 -0.58 -60.36 51.99
N ASP A 172 -0.67 -60.77 50.72
CA ASP A 172 -1.60 -61.79 50.25
C ASP A 172 -1.27 -63.17 50.86
N GLU A 173 0.02 -63.55 50.92
CA GLU A 173 0.46 -64.75 51.63
C GLU A 173 0.10 -64.73 53.11
N ARG A 174 0.36 -63.60 53.79
CA ARG A 174 0.02 -63.43 55.20
C ARG A 174 -1.48 -63.58 55.43
N LYS A 175 -2.31 -62.91 54.62
CA LYS A 175 -3.78 -63.01 54.68
C LYS A 175 -4.25 -64.45 54.46
N ARG A 176 -3.66 -65.17 53.49
CA ARG A 176 -3.98 -66.60 53.26
C ARG A 176 -3.67 -67.45 54.49
N LYS A 177 -2.47 -67.31 55.07
CA LYS A 177 -2.05 -68.04 56.28
C LYS A 177 -2.96 -67.73 57.48
N VAL A 178 -3.26 -66.46 57.71
CA VAL A 178 -4.17 -66.03 58.79
C VAL A 178 -5.57 -66.63 58.58
N LYS A 179 -6.12 -66.57 57.36
CA LYS A 179 -7.42 -67.18 57.04
C LYS A 179 -7.43 -68.69 57.29
N GLN A 180 -6.36 -69.40 56.94
CA GLN A 180 -6.21 -70.83 57.23
C GLN A 180 -6.20 -71.09 58.74
N LEU A 181 -5.43 -70.34 59.52
CA LEU A 181 -5.38 -70.48 60.98
C LEU A 181 -6.74 -70.24 61.64
N TYR A 182 -7.45 -69.17 61.26
CA TYR A 182 -8.81 -68.91 61.75
C TYR A 182 -9.80 -70.00 61.35
N GLY A 183 -9.68 -70.56 60.13
CA GLY A 183 -10.48 -71.70 59.70
C GLY A 183 -10.22 -72.97 60.52
N LEU A 184 -8.94 -73.27 60.82
CA LEU A 184 -8.57 -74.39 61.69
C LEU A 184 -9.08 -74.19 63.13
N LEU A 185 -8.95 -72.99 63.67
CA LEU A 185 -9.46 -72.64 65.01
C LEU A 185 -10.99 -72.81 65.09
N ALA A 186 -11.71 -72.36 64.06
CA ALA A 186 -13.16 -72.54 63.98
C ALA A 186 -13.57 -74.02 63.92
N ASN A 187 -12.82 -74.85 63.20
CA ASN A 187 -13.04 -76.31 63.16
C ASN A 187 -12.80 -76.94 64.54
N GLN A 188 -11.70 -76.59 65.22
CA GLN A 188 -11.41 -77.08 66.58
C GLN A 188 -12.52 -76.71 67.58
N GLU A 189 -13.03 -75.48 67.50
CA GLU A 189 -14.16 -75.05 68.34
C GLU A 189 -15.42 -75.87 68.02
N GLY A 190 -15.68 -76.15 66.75
CA GLY A 190 -16.76 -77.03 66.29
C GLY A 190 -16.65 -78.45 66.86
N ASP A 191 -15.46 -79.05 66.78
CA ASP A 191 -15.16 -80.38 67.33
C ASP A 191 -15.32 -80.41 68.85
N TYR A 192 -14.82 -79.39 69.56
CA TYR A 192 -14.99 -79.27 71.01
C TYR A 192 -16.48 -79.16 71.41
N ARG A 193 -17.27 -78.35 70.70
CA ARG A 193 -18.72 -78.26 70.89
C ARG A 193 -19.42 -79.59 70.59
N ALA A 194 -18.97 -80.34 69.60
CA ALA A 194 -19.49 -81.69 69.29
C ALA A 194 -19.16 -82.70 70.40
N MET A 195 -17.91 -82.74 70.88
CA MET A 195 -17.50 -83.57 72.02
C MET A 195 -18.29 -83.23 73.29
N LYS A 196 -18.48 -81.94 73.59
CA LYS A 196 -19.28 -81.49 74.74
C LYS A 196 -20.73 -81.96 74.65
N ARG A 197 -21.35 -81.90 73.45
CA ARG A 197 -22.71 -82.42 73.21
C ARG A 197 -22.78 -83.94 73.41
N ASN A 198 -21.84 -84.70 72.84
CA ASN A 198 -21.81 -86.16 73.00
C ASN A 198 -21.60 -86.58 74.46
N LYS A 199 -20.73 -85.89 75.19
CA LYS A 199 -20.55 -86.11 76.63
C LYS A 199 -21.84 -85.87 77.41
N SER A 200 -22.52 -84.75 77.18
CA SER A 200 -23.81 -84.46 77.83
C SER A 200 -24.92 -85.47 77.46
N HIS A 201 -24.87 -86.05 76.27
CA HIS A 201 -25.83 -87.07 75.84
C HIS A 201 -25.58 -88.43 76.51
N ASN A 202 -24.31 -88.85 76.64
CA ASN A 202 -23.94 -90.07 77.36
C ASN A 202 -24.26 -89.96 78.87
N GLU A 203 -23.97 -88.83 79.50
CA GLU A 203 -24.29 -88.57 80.93
C GLU A 203 -25.80 -88.63 81.22
N ASN A 204 -26.65 -88.31 80.25
CA ASN A 204 -28.11 -88.42 80.37
C ASN A 204 -28.64 -89.84 80.09
N LYS A 205 -27.82 -90.74 79.55
CA LYS A 205 -28.19 -92.12 79.21
C LYS A 205 -27.78 -93.12 80.30
N GLU A 206 -26.82 -92.73 81.15
CA GLU A 206 -26.37 -93.48 82.33
C GLU A 206 -27.15 -93.14 83.62
N LYS A 207 -28.12 -92.21 83.54
CA LYS A 207 -29.08 -91.88 84.61
C LYS A 207 -30.46 -92.44 84.26
#